data_AF-A0A956KX36-F1
#
_entry.id   AF-A0A956KX36-F1
#
_cell.length_a   1.000
_cell.length_b   1.000
_cell.length_c   1.000
_cell.angle_alpha   90.00
_cell.angle_beta   90.00
_cell.angle_gamma   90.00
#
_symmetry.space_group_name_H-M   'P 1'
#
loop_
_entity.id
_entity.type
_entity.pdbx_description
1 polymer ?
#
loop_
_entity_poly.entity_id
_entity_poly.type
_entity_poly.pdbx_seq_one_letter_code
_entity_poly.pdbx_strand_id
1 'polypeptide(L)'
;MRSAADLRWVLAAALGLGLSLATAACQDQGDDDTAGDDASTGGTADGTADDTGTAGSADDTSTGEATGDDMGPWSSLDERPCPEDSILTYENFGGPFMLSYCTGCHHSRLPADMRQMAPIDVNFDDIDDVRAWADRIWIRSADQNASMPPVGPPDDVARMRLGEWLACGALTDAELGM
;
A
#
# COMPACT_ATOMS: atom_id res chain seq x y z
N MET A 1 -14.15 -49.68 -6.02
CA MET A 1 -14.91 -50.08 -7.23
C MET A 1 -15.34 -48.79 -7.93
N ARG A 2 -14.82 -48.57 -9.16
CA ARG A 2 -15.25 -47.68 -10.28
C ARG A 2 -15.90 -46.32 -9.92
N SER A 3 -15.49 -45.18 -10.49
CA SER A 3 -15.13 -44.99 -11.90
C SER A 3 -14.26 -43.77 -12.12
N ALA A 4 -13.28 -43.94 -13.00
CA ALA A 4 -12.58 -42.88 -13.71
C ALA A 4 -13.36 -42.48 -14.98
N ALA A 5 -12.92 -41.36 -15.56
CA ALA A 5 -13.06 -40.93 -16.94
C ALA A 5 -14.27 -40.07 -17.33
N ASP A 6 -13.97 -39.23 -18.35
CA ASP A 6 -14.82 -38.43 -19.22
C ASP A 6 -15.00 -36.94 -18.80
N LEU A 7 -14.70 -35.93 -19.62
CA LEU A 7 -14.38 -35.90 -21.05
C LEU A 7 -13.76 -34.54 -21.42
N ARG A 8 -12.83 -34.56 -22.37
CA ARG A 8 -12.12 -33.43 -22.98
C ARG A 8 -12.99 -32.77 -24.05
N TRP A 9 -13.18 -31.45 -24.03
CA TRP A 9 -13.62 -30.60 -25.17
C TRP A 9 -13.19 -29.15 -24.89
N VAL A 10 -12.75 -28.28 -25.80
CA VAL A 10 -12.24 -28.32 -27.16
C VAL A 10 -11.54 -26.97 -27.41
N LEU A 11 -10.47 -26.97 -28.21
CA LEU A 11 -9.81 -25.80 -28.82
C LEU A 11 -10.75 -25.01 -29.76
N ALA A 12 -10.73 -23.68 -29.69
CA ALA A 12 -10.84 -22.74 -30.83
C ALA A 12 -10.55 -21.31 -30.29
N ALA A 13 -9.44 -20.62 -30.58
CA ALA A 13 -8.90 -20.09 -31.84
C ALA A 13 -9.74 -18.96 -32.46
N ALA A 14 -9.07 -17.83 -32.70
CA ALA A 14 -9.33 -16.70 -33.64
C ALA A 14 -9.46 -15.34 -32.93
N LEU A 15 -8.41 -14.51 -32.95
CA LEU A 15 -8.10 -13.50 -33.99
C LEU A 15 -9.01 -12.26 -33.90
N GLY A 16 -8.41 -11.15 -33.49
CA GLY A 16 -9.00 -9.82 -33.56
C GLY A 16 -7.95 -8.74 -33.38
N LEU A 17 -7.07 -8.58 -34.39
CA LEU A 17 -6.23 -7.39 -34.53
C LEU A 17 -7.12 -6.14 -34.66
N GLY A 18 -6.85 -5.14 -33.84
CA GLY A 18 -7.42 -3.79 -33.94
C GLY A 18 -6.41 -2.75 -33.51
N LEU A 19 -5.34 -2.62 -34.29
CA LEU A 19 -4.32 -1.58 -34.17
C LEU A 19 -4.90 -0.24 -34.69
N SER A 20 -5.26 0.67 -33.78
CA SER A 20 -5.55 2.06 -34.13
C SER A 20 -4.44 2.95 -33.60
N LEU A 21 -3.55 3.36 -34.50
CA LEU A 21 -2.60 4.47 -34.31
C LEU A 21 -3.40 5.78 -34.24
N ALA A 22 -3.31 6.51 -33.13
CA ALA A 22 -3.57 7.94 -33.09
C ALA A 22 -2.26 8.65 -32.73
N THR A 23 -1.72 9.34 -33.73
CA THR A 23 -0.55 10.20 -33.64
C THR A 23 -0.87 11.54 -32.99
N ALA A 24 0.09 12.01 -32.17
CA ALA A 24 0.50 13.41 -32.01
C ALA A 24 -0.47 14.42 -31.37
N ALA A 25 -0.11 14.88 -30.17
CA ALA A 25 0.46 16.22 -29.99
C ALA A 25 0.94 16.39 -28.52
N CYS A 26 2.25 16.44 -28.32
CA CYS A 26 2.84 17.01 -27.11
C CYS A 26 2.72 18.53 -27.24
N GLN A 27 1.99 19.17 -26.32
CA GLN A 27 2.15 20.59 -26.07
C GLN A 27 3.09 20.75 -24.87
N ASP A 28 4.33 21.04 -25.26
CA ASP A 28 5.39 21.70 -24.52
C ASP A 28 4.94 23.11 -24.13
N GLN A 29 4.82 23.38 -22.83
CA GLN A 29 4.98 24.72 -22.26
C GLN A 29 5.72 24.54 -20.93
N GLY A 30 7.03 24.70 -21.01
CA GLY A 30 7.81 25.16 -19.86
C GLY A 30 7.56 26.63 -19.63
N ASP A 31 7.58 27.02 -18.37
CA ASP A 31 7.85 28.35 -17.81
C ASP A 31 8.14 28.05 -16.31
N ASP A 32 9.38 28.05 -15.86
CA ASP A 32 10.20 29.19 -15.43
C ASP A 32 10.19 29.34 -13.90
N ASP A 33 11.37 29.07 -13.33
CA ASP A 33 12.04 29.73 -12.22
C ASP A 33 11.21 30.31 -11.06
N THR A 34 11.47 29.85 -9.82
CA THR A 34 12.05 30.75 -8.80
C THR A 34 12.78 29.93 -7.72
N ALA A 35 14.06 30.24 -7.56
CA ALA A 35 14.90 29.83 -6.45
C ALA A 35 14.38 30.41 -5.12
N GLY A 36 14.26 29.55 -4.11
CA GLY A 36 14.10 29.94 -2.72
C GLY A 36 15.36 29.57 -1.95
N ASP A 37 16.38 30.41 -2.04
CA ASP A 37 17.44 30.49 -1.04
C ASP A 37 16.83 31.12 0.21
N ASP A 38 16.73 30.38 1.31
CA ASP A 38 16.71 30.99 2.65
C ASP A 38 17.41 30.06 3.64
N ALA A 39 18.71 30.31 3.76
CA ALA A 39 19.48 29.95 4.93
C ALA A 39 18.92 30.71 6.14
N SER A 40 18.48 29.99 7.17
CA SER A 40 18.33 30.58 8.50
C SER A 40 19.00 29.71 9.55
N THR A 41 20.26 30.06 9.76
CA THR A 41 20.94 30.31 11.04
C THR A 41 20.33 29.70 12.31
N GLY A 42 21.15 28.91 12.98
CA GLY A 42 20.88 28.36 14.30
C GLY A 42 20.63 29.41 15.39
N GLY A 43 19.75 29.04 16.31
CA GLY A 43 19.55 29.69 17.59
C GLY A 43 19.65 28.63 18.70
N THR A 44 20.79 28.63 19.37
CA THR A 44 21.02 27.91 20.63
C THR A 44 20.71 28.88 21.77
N ALA A 45 19.69 28.59 22.58
CA ALA A 45 19.46 29.12 23.93
C ALA A 45 18.45 28.16 24.59
N ASP A 46 18.88 27.28 25.49
CA ASP A 46 18.97 27.48 26.95
C ASP A 46 17.64 27.81 27.62
N GLY A 47 17.26 27.00 28.60
CA GLY A 47 16.01 27.13 29.34
C GLY A 47 15.61 25.87 30.10
N THR A 48 16.32 25.58 31.20
CA THR A 48 15.79 24.72 32.27
C THR A 48 14.78 25.52 33.08
N ALA A 49 13.53 25.06 33.17
CA ALA A 49 12.63 25.40 34.27
C ALA A 49 11.53 24.33 34.40
N ASP A 50 11.58 23.62 35.53
CA ASP A 50 10.44 22.98 36.17
C ASP A 50 9.26 23.96 36.29
N ASP A 51 8.05 23.53 35.93
CA ASP A 51 6.86 24.05 36.58
C ASP A 51 5.77 22.98 36.70
N THR A 52 5.20 22.92 37.90
CA THR A 52 4.28 21.90 38.38
C THR A 52 2.87 22.48 38.30
N GLY A 53 2.02 21.93 37.42
CA GLY A 53 0.69 22.50 37.14
C GLY A 53 -0.41 21.44 37.02
N THR A 54 -1.02 21.14 38.16
CA THR A 54 -2.17 20.26 38.40
C THR A 54 -3.43 20.58 37.58
N ALA A 55 -4.01 19.52 36.99
CA ALA A 55 -5.42 19.19 36.72
C ALA A 55 -6.37 20.26 36.13
N GLY A 56 -6.78 19.98 34.89
CA GLY A 56 -8.11 20.30 34.37
C GLY A 56 -8.61 19.13 33.52
N SER A 57 -9.46 18.29 34.10
CA SER A 57 -10.29 17.34 33.34
C SER A 57 -11.16 18.13 32.36
N ALA A 58 -10.91 17.93 31.07
CA ALA A 58 -11.96 17.99 30.07
C ALA A 58 -12.19 16.54 29.62
N ASP A 59 -13.46 16.15 29.60
CA ASP A 59 -13.95 14.94 28.94
C ASP A 59 -13.53 14.98 27.47
N ASP A 60 -12.42 14.33 27.12
CA ASP A 60 -12.06 14.07 25.74
C ASP A 60 -12.53 12.66 25.37
N THR A 61 -13.49 12.64 24.45
CA THR A 61 -13.84 11.46 23.68
C THR A 61 -12.54 10.90 23.13
N SER A 62 -12.20 9.68 23.53
CA SER A 62 -11.05 8.95 22.99
C SER A 62 -11.30 8.66 21.52
N THR A 63 -11.05 9.64 20.65
CA THR A 63 -10.43 9.38 19.35
C THR A 63 -9.07 8.83 19.70
N GLY A 64 -8.96 7.50 19.78
CA GLY A 64 -7.68 6.84 19.94
C GLY A 64 -6.78 7.31 18.79
N GLU A 65 -5.81 8.16 19.11
CA GLU A 65 -4.64 8.33 18.27
C GLU A 65 -4.04 6.93 18.13
N ALA A 66 -4.01 6.43 16.90
CA ALA A 66 -3.35 5.17 16.59
C ALA A 66 -1.85 5.33 16.87
N THR A 67 -1.45 5.10 18.11
CA THR A 67 -0.04 4.91 18.45
C THR A 67 0.36 3.56 17.87
N GLY A 68 1.56 3.46 17.30
CA GLY A 68 2.09 2.22 16.70
C GLY A 68 2.18 1.03 17.65
N ASP A 69 1.80 1.19 18.92
CA ASP A 69 1.70 0.16 19.94
C ASP A 69 0.56 -0.85 19.67
N ASP A 70 -0.40 -0.50 18.80
CA ASP A 70 -1.58 -1.34 18.49
C ASP A 70 -1.47 -2.07 17.14
N MET A 71 -0.26 -2.49 16.74
CA MET A 71 -0.07 -3.36 15.56
C MET A 71 -0.53 -4.81 15.75
N GLY A 72 -1.12 -5.10 16.91
CA GLY A 72 -1.71 -6.37 17.30
C GLY A 72 -0.76 -7.58 17.31
N PRO A 73 -1.12 -8.65 18.03
CA PRO A 73 -0.27 -9.85 18.20
C PRO A 73 -0.52 -10.91 17.12
N TRP A 74 -0.98 -10.54 15.92
CA TRP A 74 -1.38 -11.50 14.88
C TRP A 74 -0.16 -12.21 14.30
N SER A 75 -0.25 -13.52 14.07
CA SER A 75 0.84 -14.30 13.48
C SER A 75 0.67 -14.54 11.97
N SER A 76 -0.53 -14.29 11.45
CA SER A 76 -0.91 -14.42 10.04
C SER A 76 -2.03 -13.45 9.67
N LEU A 77 -2.24 -13.23 8.37
CA LEU A 77 -3.30 -12.36 7.87
C LEU A 77 -4.70 -12.89 8.25
N ASP A 78 -4.93 -14.19 8.20
CA ASP A 78 -6.22 -14.81 8.56
C ASP A 78 -6.64 -14.56 10.03
N GLU A 79 -5.68 -14.37 10.93
CA GLU A 79 -5.95 -14.05 12.35
C GLU A 79 -6.27 -12.57 12.56
N ARG A 80 -5.90 -11.72 11.61
CA ARG A 80 -6.16 -10.29 11.68
C ARG A 80 -7.61 -10.01 11.33
N PRO A 81 -8.41 -9.43 12.24
CA PRO A 81 -9.80 -9.10 11.96
C PRO A 81 -9.88 -7.94 10.96
N CYS A 82 -10.83 -8.02 10.04
CA CYS A 82 -11.33 -6.87 9.29
C CYS A 82 -12.34 -6.11 10.16
N PRO A 83 -12.09 -4.83 10.51
CA PRO A 83 -13.07 -3.99 11.21
C PRO A 83 -14.33 -3.80 10.34
N GLU A 84 -15.52 -3.89 10.94
CA GLU A 84 -16.80 -3.72 10.22
C GLU A 84 -17.01 -2.30 9.67
N ASP A 85 -16.29 -1.33 10.21
CA ASP A 85 -16.28 0.08 9.84
C ASP A 85 -15.05 0.47 8.99
N SER A 86 -14.28 -0.51 8.49
CA SER A 86 -13.17 -0.22 7.59
C SER A 86 -13.68 0.46 6.33
N ILE A 87 -13.14 1.65 6.07
CA ILE A 87 -13.41 2.44 4.87
C ILE A 87 -12.28 2.35 3.84
N LEU A 88 -11.25 1.55 4.11
CA LEU A 88 -10.07 1.49 3.26
C LEU A 88 -10.37 0.76 1.96
N THR A 89 -10.01 1.39 0.84
CA THR A 89 -10.15 0.81 -0.50
C THR A 89 -8.88 0.94 -1.29
N TYR A 90 -8.84 0.25 -2.42
CA TYR A 90 -7.79 0.42 -3.41
C TYR A 90 -7.66 1.89 -3.85
N GLU A 91 -8.77 2.55 -4.10
CA GLU A 91 -8.80 3.91 -4.62
C GLU A 91 -8.32 4.94 -3.58
N ASN A 92 -8.76 4.82 -2.32
CA ASN A 92 -8.43 5.80 -1.29
C ASN A 92 -7.12 5.53 -0.54
N PHE A 93 -6.62 4.28 -0.56
CA PHE A 93 -5.47 3.88 0.24
C PHE A 93 -4.58 2.84 -0.47
N GLY A 94 -5.13 1.70 -0.86
CA GLY A 94 -4.35 0.54 -1.31
C GLY A 94 -3.50 0.81 -2.55
N GLY A 95 -4.07 1.43 -3.57
CA GLY A 95 -3.40 1.84 -4.81
C GLY A 95 -2.27 2.84 -4.56
N PRO A 96 -2.53 3.99 -3.89
CA PRO A 96 -1.47 4.92 -3.50
C PRO A 96 -0.36 4.28 -2.66
N PHE A 97 -0.71 3.37 -1.73
CA PHE A 97 0.26 2.65 -0.92
C PHE A 97 1.14 1.73 -1.78
N MET A 98 0.52 0.89 -2.62
CA MET A 98 1.23 -0.01 -3.52
C MET A 98 2.16 0.75 -4.47
N LEU A 99 1.68 1.87 -5.01
CA LEU A 99 2.46 2.74 -5.87
C LEU A 99 3.70 3.30 -5.17
N SER A 100 3.54 3.74 -3.92
CA SER A 100 4.58 4.41 -3.16
C SER A 100 5.65 3.44 -2.64
N TYR A 101 5.26 2.26 -2.19
CA TYR A 101 6.15 1.37 -1.44
C TYR A 101 6.46 0.04 -2.13
N CYS A 102 5.67 -0.38 -3.11
CA CYS A 102 5.73 -1.74 -3.63
C CYS A 102 6.14 -1.79 -5.12
N THR A 103 5.48 -1.01 -5.98
CA THR A 103 5.66 -1.10 -7.45
C THR A 103 7.01 -0.58 -7.93
N GLY A 104 7.77 0.15 -7.10
CA GLY A 104 9.15 0.53 -7.42
C GLY A 104 10.08 -0.67 -7.66
N CYS A 105 9.74 -1.84 -7.09
CA CYS A 105 10.46 -3.10 -7.30
C CYS A 105 9.57 -4.21 -7.90
N HIS A 106 8.27 -4.18 -7.62
CA HIS A 106 7.29 -5.21 -7.96
C HIS A 106 6.28 -4.75 -9.02
N HIS A 107 6.73 -4.24 -10.16
CA HIS A 107 5.84 -3.82 -11.23
C HIS A 107 6.13 -4.64 -12.50
N SER A 108 5.09 -5.10 -13.20
CA SER A 108 5.20 -6.01 -14.36
C SER A 108 6.14 -5.53 -15.46
N ARG A 109 6.19 -4.22 -15.68
CA ARG A 109 7.04 -3.54 -16.69
C ARG A 109 8.51 -3.33 -16.29
N LEU A 110 8.92 -3.64 -15.05
CA LEU A 110 10.30 -3.48 -14.63
C LEU A 110 11.17 -4.66 -15.12
N PRO A 111 12.29 -4.40 -15.84
CA PRO A 111 13.24 -5.44 -16.19
C PRO A 111 13.96 -5.96 -14.92
N ALA A 112 14.47 -7.19 -14.99
CA ALA A 112 14.99 -7.91 -13.82
C ALA A 112 16.08 -7.17 -13.03
N ASP A 113 16.92 -6.37 -13.71
CA ASP A 113 18.01 -5.58 -13.13
C ASP A 113 17.54 -4.34 -12.35
N MET A 114 16.29 -3.91 -12.55
CA MET A 114 15.70 -2.75 -11.86
C MET A 114 14.79 -3.14 -10.68
N ARG A 115 14.65 -4.44 -10.38
CA ARG A 115 13.68 -4.96 -9.40
C ARG A 115 14.24 -5.11 -7.99
N GLN A 116 15.48 -4.71 -7.74
CA GLN A 116 16.13 -4.88 -6.42
C GLN A 116 16.05 -6.33 -5.91
N MET A 117 16.28 -7.28 -6.83
CA MET A 117 16.15 -8.73 -6.62
C MET A 117 14.71 -9.23 -6.36
N ALA A 118 13.68 -8.40 -6.53
CA ALA A 118 12.31 -8.88 -6.51
C ALA A 118 12.04 -9.84 -7.68
N PRO A 119 11.34 -10.97 -7.46
CA PRO A 119 11.03 -11.94 -8.51
C PRO A 119 10.26 -11.31 -9.67
N ILE A 120 10.50 -11.80 -10.88
CA ILE A 120 9.88 -11.26 -12.11
C ILE A 120 8.38 -11.53 -12.19
N ASP A 121 7.93 -12.59 -11.54
CA ASP A 121 6.57 -13.10 -11.49
C ASP A 121 5.75 -12.57 -10.30
N VAL A 122 6.35 -11.75 -9.42
CA VAL A 122 5.66 -11.11 -8.29
C VAL A 122 5.49 -9.64 -8.58
N ASN A 123 4.29 -9.26 -9.02
CA ASN A 123 3.93 -7.91 -9.43
C ASN A 123 2.71 -7.41 -8.65
N PHE A 124 2.65 -6.11 -8.35
CA PHE A 124 1.61 -5.47 -7.53
C PHE A 124 1.03 -4.22 -8.22
N ASP A 125 1.08 -4.19 -9.56
CA ASP A 125 0.45 -3.15 -10.39
C ASP A 125 -0.99 -3.48 -10.81
N ASP A 126 -1.55 -4.58 -10.29
CA ASP A 126 -2.93 -4.99 -10.44
C ASP A 126 -3.52 -5.47 -9.10
N ILE A 127 -4.81 -5.20 -8.86
CA ILE A 127 -5.48 -5.52 -7.60
C ILE A 127 -5.68 -7.04 -7.41
N ASP A 128 -5.90 -7.78 -8.49
CA ASP A 128 -6.06 -9.23 -8.42
C ASP A 128 -4.73 -9.89 -8.02
N ASP A 129 -3.61 -9.36 -8.51
CA ASP A 129 -2.28 -9.83 -8.09
C ASP A 129 -2.02 -9.49 -6.62
N VAL A 130 -2.38 -8.28 -6.15
CA VAL A 130 -2.27 -7.92 -4.72
C VAL A 130 -3.06 -8.90 -3.86
N ARG A 131 -4.30 -9.23 -4.24
CA ARG A 131 -5.15 -10.21 -3.53
C ARG A 131 -4.53 -11.59 -3.52
N ALA A 132 -4.01 -12.05 -4.66
CA ALA A 132 -3.35 -13.35 -4.78
C ALA A 132 -2.10 -13.48 -3.88
N TRP A 133 -1.45 -12.36 -3.56
CA TRP A 133 -0.26 -12.31 -2.73
C TRP A 133 -0.49 -11.71 -1.33
N ALA A 134 -1.74 -11.50 -0.91
CA ALA A 134 -2.08 -10.76 0.32
C ALA A 134 -1.34 -11.27 1.56
N ASP A 135 -1.32 -12.58 1.81
CA ASP A 135 -0.58 -13.19 2.93
C ASP A 135 0.92 -12.85 2.90
N ARG A 136 1.50 -12.86 1.70
CA ARG A 136 2.93 -12.63 1.52
C ARG A 136 3.28 -11.15 1.64
N ILE A 137 2.40 -10.26 1.20
CA ILE A 137 2.52 -8.82 1.41
C ILE A 137 2.44 -8.54 2.91
N TRP A 138 1.44 -9.12 3.59
CA TRP A 138 1.20 -8.92 5.01
C TRP A 138 2.42 -9.28 5.86
N ILE A 139 2.94 -10.52 5.71
CA ILE A 139 4.08 -11.01 6.50
C ILE A 139 5.41 -10.27 6.20
N ARG A 140 5.43 -9.41 5.18
CA ARG A 140 6.63 -8.66 4.77
C ARG A 140 6.56 -7.19 5.12
N SER A 141 5.36 -6.59 5.10
CA SER A 141 5.19 -5.13 5.08
C SER A 141 4.00 -4.59 5.87
N ALA A 142 3.09 -5.42 6.38
CA ALA A 142 1.93 -4.95 7.13
C ALA A 142 2.09 -5.15 8.63
N ASP A 143 1.39 -4.33 9.41
CA ASP A 143 1.41 -4.38 10.87
C ASP A 143 2.82 -4.41 11.40
N GLN A 144 3.15 -5.33 12.32
CA GLN A 144 4.47 -5.50 12.91
C GLN A 144 5.57 -5.89 11.90
N ASN A 145 5.21 -6.27 10.68
CA ASN A 145 6.17 -6.72 9.68
C ASN A 145 6.78 -5.53 8.91
N ALA A 146 8.10 -5.47 8.86
CA ALA A 146 8.85 -4.31 8.38
C ALA A 146 10.03 -4.68 7.48
N SER A 147 10.01 -5.87 6.87
CA SER A 147 11.13 -6.38 6.05
C SER A 147 11.16 -5.84 4.62
N MET A 148 10.08 -5.18 4.19
CA MET A 148 9.95 -4.57 2.87
C MET A 148 9.26 -3.20 2.98
N PRO A 149 9.66 -2.21 2.17
CA PRO A 149 10.65 -2.30 1.10
C PRO A 149 12.11 -2.27 1.59
N PRO A 150 13.12 -2.62 0.75
CA PRO A 150 14.52 -2.71 1.17
C PRO A 150 15.15 -1.37 1.58
N VAL A 151 14.54 -0.25 1.16
CA VAL A 151 14.96 1.11 1.54
C VAL A 151 14.48 1.53 2.94
N GLY A 152 13.64 0.71 3.57
CA GLY A 152 13.04 0.96 4.88
C GLY A 152 11.52 0.81 4.83
N PRO A 153 10.89 0.31 5.91
CA PRO A 153 9.45 0.13 5.98
C PRO A 153 8.70 1.48 5.92
N PRO A 154 7.43 1.48 5.49
CA PRO A 154 6.51 2.58 5.78
C PRO A 154 6.39 2.80 7.30
N ASP A 155 5.87 3.96 7.71
CA ASP A 155 5.58 4.21 9.12
C ASP A 155 4.53 3.26 9.68
N ASP A 156 4.46 3.23 10.99
CA ASP A 156 3.65 2.32 11.78
C ASP A 156 2.15 2.38 11.43
N VAL A 157 1.61 3.59 11.24
CA VAL A 157 0.21 3.82 10.91
C VAL A 157 -0.09 3.33 9.49
N ALA A 158 0.80 3.61 8.54
CA ALA A 158 0.66 3.15 7.17
C ALA A 158 0.67 1.61 7.09
N ARG A 159 1.55 0.94 7.84
CA ARG A 159 1.61 -0.52 7.91
C ARG A 159 0.38 -1.14 8.58
N MET A 160 -0.13 -0.50 9.64
CA MET A 160 -1.38 -0.91 10.28
C MET A 160 -2.56 -0.83 9.30
N ARG A 161 -2.69 0.27 8.55
CA ARG A 161 -3.73 0.41 7.52
C ARG A 161 -3.58 -0.60 6.39
N LEU A 162 -2.35 -0.91 5.99
CA LEU A 162 -2.10 -1.99 5.03
C LEU A 162 -2.64 -3.31 5.54
N GLY A 163 -2.35 -3.66 6.79
CA GLY A 163 -2.87 -4.87 7.40
C GLY A 163 -4.39 -4.90 7.39
N GLU A 164 -5.04 -3.79 7.76
CA GLU A 164 -6.51 -3.69 7.83
C GLU A 164 -7.14 -3.92 6.45
N TRP A 165 -6.66 -3.18 5.46
CA TRP A 165 -7.17 -3.28 4.09
C TRP A 165 -6.99 -4.69 3.52
N LEU A 166 -5.84 -5.34 3.74
CA LEU A 166 -5.61 -6.72 3.32
C LEU A 166 -6.52 -7.72 4.05
N ALA A 167 -6.73 -7.54 5.36
CA ALA A 167 -7.60 -8.41 6.15
C ALA A 167 -9.07 -8.31 5.71
N CYS A 168 -9.46 -7.15 5.18
CA CYS A 168 -10.77 -6.94 4.55
C CYS A 168 -10.88 -7.48 3.12
N GLY A 169 -9.83 -8.12 2.59
CA GLY A 169 -9.83 -8.68 1.23
C GLY A 169 -9.38 -7.71 0.16
N ALA A 170 -8.67 -6.64 0.53
CA ALA A 170 -8.17 -5.61 -0.38
C ALA A 170 -9.31 -5.02 -1.23
N LEU A 171 -10.34 -4.47 -0.57
CA LEU A 171 -11.56 -3.98 -1.22
C LEU A 171 -11.29 -2.79 -2.13
N THR A 172 -12.16 -2.64 -3.12
CA THR A 172 -12.30 -1.49 -4.02
C THR A 172 -13.54 -0.68 -3.64
N ASP A 173 -13.63 0.56 -4.11
CA ASP A 173 -14.82 1.42 -3.95
C ASP A 173 -16.08 0.72 -4.45
N ALA A 174 -15.99 0.02 -5.58
CA ALA A 174 -17.10 -0.71 -6.17
C ALA A 174 -17.65 -1.82 -5.26
N GLU A 175 -16.79 -2.46 -4.46
CA GLU A 175 -17.21 -3.53 -3.52
C GLU A 175 -17.80 -2.97 -2.23
N LEU A 176 -17.38 -1.77 -1.80
CA LEU A 176 -17.99 -1.04 -0.69
C LEU A 176 -19.24 -0.23 -1.10
N GLY A 177 -19.52 -0.12 -2.39
CA GLY A 177 -20.66 0.63 -2.92
C GLY A 177 -20.49 2.15 -2.80
N MET A 178 -19.26 2.63 -2.95
CA MET A 178 -18.87 4.06 -2.86
C MET A 178 -18.76 4.70 -4.24
#